data_AF-A0A816HAY2-F1
#
_entry.id   AF-A0A816HAY2-F1
#
_cell.length_a   1.000
_cell.length_b   1.000
_cell.length_c   1.000
_cell.angle_alpha   90.00
_cell.angle_beta   90.00
_cell.angle_gamma   90.00
#
_symmetry.space_group_name_H-M   'P 1'
#
loop_
_entity.id
_entity.type
_entity.pdbx_description
1 polymer ?
#
loop_
_entity_poly.entity_id
_entity_poly.type
_entity_poly.pdbx_seq_one_letter_code
_entity_poly.pdbx_strand_id
1 'polypeptide(L)'
;REVHETLVEGIRTVPVEVWLQVLPQLIARIDSPRPLVHQLIRHLLIDVGRQHPQALIYPLVVASKSVVYEREVAANRVLNNMREHSHTLVQQALVVSEELIRISILWHEKWHEGLEEASRQYFGERSIQGMIDTLEPLHATIERGSNTLNERTFLDSYSNDLSQAHECIRRFQRSKDQRELHQAWDLYHQVFKRIHAQLPNITSLELDYVSPRLATHCRDLELAVPGTYEPHKTPITIRSVHSRITVITSKQRPRKISITGSDGYEYVFLLKGHEDLRQDERVMQLFGLVNEFLSANDETRRRNFIIQRYPVIPLAPNNGLLGWVAQCDTFHA
;
A
#
# COMPACT_ATOMS: atom_id res chain seq x y z
N ARG A 1 -4.42 37.61 3.99
CA ARG A 1 -5.02 37.83 2.64
C ARG A 1 -3.91 38.22 1.67
N GLU A 2 -3.12 39.25 1.98
CA GLU A 2 -1.89 39.62 1.26
C GLU A 2 -0.97 38.41 0.95
N VAL A 3 -0.55 37.64 1.96
CA VAL A 3 0.28 36.43 1.74
C VAL A 3 -0.37 35.43 0.77
N HIS A 4 -1.69 35.27 0.80
CA HIS A 4 -2.38 34.35 -0.11
C HIS A 4 -2.35 34.87 -1.55
N GLU A 5 -2.60 36.15 -1.76
CA GLU A 5 -2.56 36.79 -3.09
C GLU A 5 -1.13 36.72 -3.68
N THR A 6 -0.10 37.02 -2.87
CA THR A 6 1.30 36.86 -3.28
C THR A 6 1.64 35.41 -3.62
N LEU A 7 1.15 34.43 -2.85
CA LEU A 7 1.37 33.01 -3.15
C LEU A 7 0.66 32.56 -4.42
N VAL A 8 -0.57 33.03 -4.69
CA VAL A 8 -1.29 32.72 -5.94
C VAL A 8 -0.48 33.19 -7.15
N GLU A 9 0.04 34.41 -7.09
CA GLU A 9 0.85 34.96 -8.17
C GLU A 9 2.18 34.22 -8.32
N GLY A 10 2.89 33.99 -7.20
CA GLY A 10 4.17 33.28 -7.20
C GLY A 10 4.06 31.83 -7.68
N ILE A 11 3.00 31.10 -7.31
CA ILE A 11 2.81 29.71 -7.78
C ILE A 11 2.67 29.66 -9.31
N ARG A 12 2.07 30.67 -9.94
CA ARG A 12 1.91 30.72 -11.40
C ARG A 12 3.20 31.00 -12.16
N THR A 13 4.20 31.62 -11.51
CA THR A 13 5.48 31.96 -12.15
C THR A 13 6.53 30.87 -11.97
N VAL A 14 6.39 30.02 -10.95
CA VAL A 14 7.31 28.91 -10.68
C VAL A 14 6.97 27.70 -11.58
N PRO A 15 7.96 27.09 -12.27
CA PRO A 15 7.73 25.88 -13.05
C PRO A 15 7.12 24.74 -12.23
N VAL A 16 6.22 23.97 -12.84
CA VAL A 16 5.47 22.91 -12.15
C VAL A 16 6.41 21.83 -11.60
N GLU A 17 7.53 21.59 -12.29
CA GLU A 17 8.54 20.59 -11.98
C GLU A 17 9.18 20.80 -10.59
N VAL A 18 9.28 22.05 -10.13
CA VAL A 18 9.83 22.39 -8.81
C VAL A 18 8.98 21.77 -7.71
N TRP A 19 7.67 21.68 -7.91
CA TRP A 19 6.73 21.14 -6.93
C TRP A 19 6.76 19.61 -6.84
N LEU A 20 7.30 18.92 -7.86
CA LEU A 20 7.40 17.45 -7.87
C LEU A 20 8.23 16.93 -6.69
N GLN A 21 9.29 17.66 -6.33
CA GLN A 21 10.20 17.30 -5.24
C GLN A 21 9.54 17.38 -3.85
N VAL A 22 8.44 18.14 -3.73
CA VAL A 22 7.72 18.38 -2.47
C VAL A 22 6.26 17.90 -2.50
N LEU A 23 5.88 17.11 -3.52
CA LEU A 23 4.57 16.46 -3.58
C LEU A 23 4.21 15.72 -2.30
N PRO A 24 5.12 14.95 -1.68
CA PRO A 24 4.78 14.27 -0.43
C PRO A 24 4.38 15.25 0.68
N GLN A 25 4.96 16.45 0.76
CA GLN A 25 4.61 17.51 1.72
C GLN A 25 3.28 18.18 1.40
N LEU A 26 3.01 18.44 0.12
CA LEU A 26 1.74 19.01 -0.35
C LEU A 26 0.57 18.05 -0.05
N ILE A 27 0.73 16.78 -0.38
CA ILE A 27 -0.27 15.73 -0.11
C ILE A 27 -0.47 15.53 1.39
N ALA A 28 0.56 15.69 2.22
CA ALA A 28 0.41 15.63 3.67
C ALA A 28 -0.57 16.70 4.22
N ARG A 29 -0.79 17.81 3.48
CA ARG A 29 -1.67 18.92 3.88
C ARG A 29 -2.91 19.07 3.00
N ILE A 30 -3.26 18.05 2.21
CA ILE A 30 -4.41 18.09 1.30
C ILE A 30 -5.74 18.33 2.04
N ASP A 31 -5.82 17.91 3.30
CA ASP A 31 -6.93 18.02 4.24
C ASP A 31 -6.79 19.18 5.24
N SER A 32 -5.98 20.20 4.91
CA SER A 32 -5.81 21.38 5.77
C SER A 32 -7.17 22.00 6.16
N PRO A 33 -7.43 22.26 7.46
CA PRO A 33 -8.68 22.87 7.91
C PRO A 33 -8.79 24.35 7.52
N ARG A 34 -7.72 24.96 6.98
CA ARG A 34 -7.69 26.36 6.55
C ARG A 34 -8.17 26.46 5.09
N PRO A 35 -9.34 27.03 4.79
CA PRO A 35 -9.94 26.98 3.45
C PRO A 35 -9.06 27.57 2.35
N LEU A 36 -8.43 28.72 2.61
CA LEU A 36 -7.55 29.38 1.64
C LEU A 36 -6.30 28.55 1.32
N VAL A 37 -5.76 27.80 2.30
CA VAL A 37 -4.60 26.93 2.10
C VAL A 37 -4.99 25.68 1.34
N HIS A 38 -6.09 25.04 1.76
CA HIS A 38 -6.64 23.87 1.08
C HIS A 38 -6.93 24.16 -0.40
N GLN A 39 -7.53 25.32 -0.70
CA GLN A 39 -7.82 25.74 -2.07
C GLN A 39 -6.55 25.92 -2.92
N LEU A 40 -5.48 26.53 -2.36
CA LEU A 40 -4.20 26.67 -3.07
C LEU A 40 -3.57 25.31 -3.37
N ILE A 41 -3.46 24.45 -2.36
CA ILE A 41 -2.87 23.11 -2.52
C ILE A 41 -3.66 22.34 -3.58
N ARG A 42 -5.00 22.38 -3.52
CA ARG A 42 -5.84 21.71 -4.50
C ARG A 42 -5.60 22.21 -5.92
N HIS A 43 -5.53 23.52 -6.15
CA HIS A 43 -5.27 24.07 -7.48
C HIS A 43 -3.88 23.66 -7.99
N LEU A 44 -2.86 23.77 -7.15
CA LEU A 44 -1.50 23.34 -7.49
C LEU A 44 -1.44 21.85 -7.85
N LEU A 45 -2.08 20.98 -7.07
CA LEU A 45 -2.11 19.55 -7.36
C LEU A 45 -2.88 19.23 -8.65
N ILE A 46 -3.94 19.98 -8.97
CA ILE A 46 -4.63 19.86 -10.26
C ILE A 46 -3.69 20.25 -11.41
N ASP A 47 -2.95 21.34 -11.28
CA ASP A 47 -2.03 21.80 -12.32
C ASP A 47 -0.85 20.83 -12.49
N VAL A 48 -0.30 20.30 -11.39
CA VAL A 48 0.69 19.20 -11.43
C VAL A 48 0.10 17.97 -12.10
N GLY A 49 -1.14 17.59 -11.76
CA GLY A 49 -1.83 16.43 -12.33
C GLY A 49 -2.00 16.53 -13.84
N ARG A 50 -2.23 17.73 -14.39
CA ARG A 50 -2.36 17.96 -15.83
C ARG A 50 -1.04 17.80 -16.59
N GLN A 51 0.08 18.20 -16.01
CA GLN A 51 1.39 18.20 -16.68
C GLN A 51 2.22 16.93 -16.38
N HIS A 52 2.17 16.46 -15.14
CA HIS A 52 2.95 15.33 -14.62
C HIS A 52 2.07 14.32 -13.87
N PRO A 53 1.04 13.72 -14.52
CA PRO A 53 0.09 12.84 -13.84
C PRO A 53 0.76 11.62 -13.20
N GLN A 54 1.84 11.09 -13.79
CA GLN A 54 2.61 9.95 -13.29
C GLN A 54 3.26 10.21 -11.93
N ALA A 55 3.73 11.44 -11.67
CA ALA A 55 4.33 11.80 -10.38
C ALA A 55 3.29 11.84 -9.25
N LEU A 56 2.05 12.18 -9.60
CA LEU A 56 1.01 12.48 -8.64
C LEU A 56 0.14 11.26 -8.31
N ILE A 57 0.08 10.27 -9.21
CA ILE A 57 -0.90 9.19 -9.13
C ILE A 57 -0.76 8.32 -7.88
N TYR A 58 0.44 7.84 -7.54
CA TYR A 58 0.64 7.00 -6.35
C TYR A 58 0.36 7.75 -5.03
N PRO A 59 0.92 8.96 -4.79
CA PRO A 59 0.58 9.73 -3.60
C PRO A 59 -0.91 10.02 -3.44
N LEU A 60 -1.63 10.30 -4.53
CA LEU A 60 -3.07 10.52 -4.48
C LEU A 60 -3.87 9.24 -4.22
N VAL A 61 -3.50 8.12 -4.85
CA VAL A 61 -4.16 6.83 -4.62
C VAL A 61 -4.01 6.36 -3.17
N VAL A 62 -2.87 6.66 -2.54
CA VAL A 62 -2.67 6.43 -1.09
C VAL A 62 -3.59 7.34 -0.28
N ALA A 63 -3.62 8.63 -0.60
CA ALA A 63 -4.45 9.60 0.12
C ALA A 63 -5.95 9.33 -0.03
N SER A 64 -6.40 8.79 -1.16
CA SER A 64 -7.80 8.41 -1.41
C SER A 64 -8.26 7.17 -0.65
N LYS A 65 -7.34 6.44 0.01
CA LYS A 65 -7.62 5.28 0.87
C LYS A 65 -7.43 5.62 2.36
N SER A 66 -7.39 6.91 2.68
CA SER A 66 -7.24 7.42 4.04
C SER A 66 -8.44 7.02 4.91
N VAL A 67 -8.17 6.71 6.18
CA VAL A 67 -9.22 6.55 7.21
C VAL A 67 -9.79 7.89 7.68
N VAL A 68 -9.05 8.98 7.45
CA VAL A 68 -9.52 10.36 7.69
C VAL A 68 -10.37 10.78 6.49
N TYR A 69 -11.65 11.07 6.75
CA TYR A 69 -12.67 11.35 5.74
C TYR A 69 -12.35 12.59 4.89
N GLU A 70 -11.94 13.69 5.53
CA GLU A 70 -11.63 14.95 4.84
C GLU A 70 -10.48 14.78 3.82
N ARG A 71 -9.50 13.96 4.19
CA ARG A 71 -8.35 13.60 3.35
C ARG A 71 -8.75 12.73 2.18
N GLU A 72 -9.57 11.73 2.43
CA GLU A 72 -10.12 10.84 1.42
C GLU A 72 -10.93 11.62 0.37
N VAL A 73 -11.86 12.46 0.82
CA VAL A 73 -12.68 13.33 -0.04
C VAL A 73 -11.82 14.30 -0.85
N ALA A 74 -10.85 14.96 -0.22
CA ALA A 74 -9.98 15.91 -0.90
C ALA A 74 -9.12 15.24 -1.98
N ALA A 75 -8.54 14.07 -1.68
CA ALA A 75 -7.76 13.30 -2.65
C ALA A 75 -8.62 12.78 -3.81
N ASN A 76 -9.81 12.22 -3.50
CA ASN A 76 -10.76 11.77 -4.52
C ASN A 76 -11.21 12.90 -5.45
N ARG A 77 -11.33 14.14 -4.93
CA ARG A 77 -11.64 15.31 -5.76
C ARG A 77 -10.55 15.63 -6.78
N VAL A 78 -9.28 15.54 -6.39
CA VAL A 78 -8.15 15.75 -7.33
C VAL A 78 -8.07 14.58 -8.33
N LEU A 79 -8.22 13.34 -7.88
CA LEU A 79 -8.28 12.16 -8.77
C LEU A 79 -9.42 12.26 -9.79
N ASN A 80 -10.60 12.73 -9.36
CA ASN A 80 -11.74 12.96 -10.26
C ASN A 80 -11.41 13.98 -11.35
N ASN A 81 -10.72 15.07 -11.01
CA ASN A 81 -10.29 16.02 -12.02
C ASN A 81 -9.22 15.41 -12.96
N MET A 82 -8.28 14.63 -12.43
CA MET A 82 -7.30 13.92 -13.25
C MET A 82 -7.94 12.94 -14.24
N ARG A 83 -9.11 12.36 -13.90
CA ARG A 83 -9.85 11.47 -14.82
C ARG A 83 -10.35 12.19 -16.08
N GLU A 84 -10.45 13.52 -16.08
CA GLU A 84 -10.88 14.28 -17.27
C GLU A 84 -9.86 14.22 -18.41
N HIS A 85 -8.57 14.10 -18.10
CA HIS A 85 -7.48 14.09 -19.09
C HIS A 85 -6.61 12.82 -19.05
N SER A 86 -6.63 12.06 -17.95
CA SER A 86 -5.80 10.86 -17.73
C SER A 86 -6.62 9.71 -17.15
N HIS A 87 -7.83 9.49 -17.67
CA HIS A 87 -8.76 8.45 -17.20
C HIS A 87 -8.11 7.07 -17.10
N THR A 88 -7.49 6.61 -18.19
CA THR A 88 -6.89 5.28 -18.31
C THR A 88 -5.80 5.08 -17.27
N LEU A 89 -4.85 6.03 -17.17
CA LEU A 89 -3.80 6.04 -16.16
C LEU A 89 -4.34 5.95 -14.73
N VAL A 90 -5.38 6.74 -14.40
CA VAL A 90 -5.99 6.71 -13.06
C VAL A 90 -6.62 5.34 -12.78
N GLN A 91 -7.36 4.78 -13.73
CA GLN A 91 -7.96 3.45 -13.57
C GLN A 91 -6.90 2.37 -13.41
N GLN A 92 -5.87 2.37 -14.25
CA GLN A 92 -4.76 1.42 -14.17
C GLN A 92 -4.07 1.48 -12.81
N ALA A 93 -3.77 2.68 -12.30
CA ALA A 93 -3.13 2.85 -11.00
C ALA A 93 -3.99 2.36 -9.83
N LEU A 94 -5.31 2.60 -9.88
CA LEU A 94 -6.23 2.10 -8.85
C LEU A 94 -6.24 0.57 -8.82
N VAL A 95 -6.35 -0.07 -9.99
CA VAL A 95 -6.34 -1.54 -10.10
C VAL A 95 -5.01 -2.12 -9.64
N VAL A 96 -3.89 -1.59 -10.14
CA VAL A 96 -2.56 -2.06 -9.76
C VAL A 96 -2.34 -1.91 -8.26
N SER A 97 -2.71 -0.76 -7.69
CA SER A 97 -2.57 -0.53 -6.24
C SER A 97 -3.46 -1.45 -5.41
N GLU A 98 -4.73 -1.63 -5.79
CA GLU A 98 -5.66 -2.55 -5.11
C GLU A 98 -5.14 -3.99 -5.10
N GLU A 99 -4.67 -4.48 -6.25
CA GLU A 99 -4.22 -5.85 -6.39
C GLU A 99 -2.85 -6.10 -5.74
N LEU A 100 -1.94 -5.12 -5.76
CA LEU A 100 -0.70 -5.21 -4.98
C LEU A 100 -1.00 -5.24 -3.47
N ILE A 101 -1.98 -4.48 -2.98
CA ILE A 101 -2.41 -4.56 -1.57
C ILE A 101 -2.98 -5.95 -1.28
N ARG A 102 -3.81 -6.51 -2.16
CA ARG A 102 -4.38 -7.87 -2.01
C ARG A 102 -3.28 -8.93 -1.87
N ILE A 103 -2.23 -8.85 -2.69
CA ILE A 103 -1.12 -9.81 -2.68
C ILE A 103 -0.21 -9.61 -1.46
N SER A 104 -0.10 -8.38 -0.94
CA SER A 104 0.82 -8.07 0.15
C SER A 104 0.49 -8.81 1.45
N ILE A 105 -0.78 -9.16 1.67
CA ILE A 105 -1.28 -9.86 2.87
C ILE A 105 -2.44 -10.79 2.46
N LEU A 106 -2.19 -12.09 2.46
CA LEU A 106 -3.19 -13.11 2.10
C LEU A 106 -4.20 -13.32 3.23
N TRP A 107 -5.37 -13.89 2.92
CA TRP A 107 -6.38 -14.20 3.94
C TRP A 107 -5.87 -15.14 5.03
N HIS A 108 -5.05 -16.14 4.68
CA HIS A 108 -4.37 -16.99 5.66
C HIS A 108 -3.57 -16.18 6.68
N GLU A 109 -2.84 -15.16 6.23
CA GLU A 109 -2.03 -14.30 7.11
C GLU A 109 -2.92 -13.37 7.93
N LYS A 110 -3.92 -12.72 7.31
CA LYS A 110 -4.88 -11.85 8.03
C LYS A 110 -5.61 -12.60 9.14
N TRP A 111 -6.06 -13.83 8.87
CA TRP A 111 -6.74 -14.66 9.85
C TRP A 111 -5.78 -15.19 10.91
N HIS A 112 -4.54 -15.55 10.55
CA HIS A 112 -3.54 -15.98 11.53
C HIS A 112 -3.23 -14.87 12.54
N GLU A 113 -2.88 -13.68 12.06
CA GLU A 113 -2.57 -12.52 12.89
C GLU A 113 -3.80 -12.03 13.68
N GLY A 114 -4.96 -11.98 13.02
CA GLY A 114 -6.20 -11.55 13.66
C GLY A 114 -6.65 -12.47 14.78
N LEU A 115 -6.50 -13.79 14.62
CA LEU A 115 -6.79 -14.78 15.67
C LEU A 115 -5.76 -14.73 16.81
N GLU A 116 -4.48 -14.48 16.50
CA GLU A 116 -3.45 -14.28 17.51
C GLU A 116 -3.74 -13.04 18.37
N GLU A 117 -4.11 -11.91 17.73
CA GLU A 117 -4.46 -10.67 18.41
C GLU A 117 -5.77 -10.79 19.22
N ALA A 118 -6.80 -11.40 18.64
CA ALA A 118 -8.05 -11.68 19.34
C ALA A 118 -7.83 -12.57 20.58
N SER A 119 -6.92 -13.55 20.48
CA SER A 119 -6.54 -14.44 21.59
C SER A 119 -5.83 -13.65 22.70
N ARG A 120 -4.91 -12.75 22.34
CA ARG A 120 -4.22 -11.86 23.27
C ARG A 120 -5.20 -10.99 24.06
N GLN A 121 -6.20 -10.42 23.38
CA GLN A 121 -7.21 -9.57 24.02
C GLN A 121 -8.16 -10.37 24.92
N TYR A 122 -8.58 -11.56 24.50
CA TYR A 122 -9.48 -12.39 25.29
C TYR A 122 -8.80 -13.03 26.50
N PHE A 123 -7.69 -13.74 26.31
CA PHE A 123 -7.03 -14.49 27.39
C PHE A 123 -6.07 -13.62 28.22
N GLY A 124 -5.41 -12.64 27.59
CA GLY A 124 -4.47 -11.75 28.25
C GLY A 124 -5.16 -10.57 28.93
N GLU A 125 -5.89 -9.77 28.14
CA GLU A 125 -6.52 -8.53 28.62
C GLU A 125 -7.93 -8.73 29.22
N ARG A 126 -8.51 -9.93 29.06
CA ARG A 126 -9.90 -10.24 29.46
C ARG A 126 -10.95 -9.34 28.80
N SER A 127 -10.64 -8.84 27.60
CA SER A 127 -11.51 -7.99 26.80
C SER A 127 -12.24 -8.78 25.74
N ILE A 128 -13.50 -9.15 26.01
CA ILE A 128 -14.35 -9.82 25.03
C ILE A 128 -14.75 -8.86 23.90
N GLN A 129 -15.01 -7.60 24.23
CA GLN A 129 -15.40 -6.61 23.22
C GLN A 129 -14.26 -6.34 22.25
N GLY A 130 -13.03 -6.14 22.74
CA GLY A 130 -11.87 -5.97 21.85
C GLY A 130 -11.71 -7.17 20.91
N MET A 131 -11.81 -8.38 21.45
CA MET A 131 -11.71 -9.60 20.65
C MET A 131 -12.75 -9.61 19.52
N ILE A 132 -14.00 -9.24 19.80
CA ILE A 132 -15.05 -9.12 18.79
C ILE A 132 -14.69 -8.03 17.77
N ASP A 133 -14.28 -6.84 18.22
CA ASP A 133 -13.90 -5.71 17.36
C ASP A 133 -12.73 -6.07 16.41
N THR A 134 -11.86 -6.99 16.83
CA THR A 134 -10.76 -7.54 16.01
C THR A 134 -11.24 -8.54 14.97
N LEU A 135 -12.21 -9.40 15.31
CA LEU A 135 -12.69 -10.50 14.44
C LEU A 135 -13.77 -10.06 13.45
N GLU A 136 -14.62 -9.10 13.81
CA GLU A 136 -15.75 -8.64 13.00
C GLU A 136 -15.32 -8.18 11.58
N PRO A 137 -14.25 -7.37 11.41
CA PRO A 137 -13.80 -6.96 10.08
C PRO A 137 -13.28 -8.12 9.22
N LEU A 138 -12.76 -9.18 9.85
CA LEU A 138 -12.30 -10.39 9.16
C LEU A 138 -13.49 -11.20 8.62
N HIS A 139 -14.53 -11.36 9.44
CA HIS A 139 -15.79 -11.98 9.00
C HIS A 139 -16.44 -11.20 7.86
N ALA A 140 -16.55 -9.88 8.00
CA ALA A 140 -17.06 -9.01 6.94
C ALA A 140 -16.24 -9.09 5.63
N THR A 141 -14.99 -9.54 5.70
CA THR A 141 -14.16 -9.77 4.50
C THR A 141 -14.53 -11.07 3.79
N ILE A 142 -14.72 -12.17 4.52
CA ILE A 142 -15.11 -13.46 3.92
C ILE A 142 -16.58 -13.47 3.46
N GLU A 143 -17.46 -12.73 4.13
CA GLU A 143 -18.88 -12.58 3.76
C GLU A 143 -19.06 -11.84 2.42
N ARG A 144 -18.11 -10.97 2.03
CA ARG A 144 -18.08 -10.34 0.70
C ARG A 144 -17.76 -11.32 -0.44
N GLY A 145 -17.31 -12.53 -0.11
CA GLY A 145 -16.96 -13.57 -1.08
C GLY A 145 -15.54 -13.46 -1.63
N SER A 146 -15.13 -14.50 -2.37
CA SER A 146 -13.82 -14.59 -3.00
C SER A 146 -13.78 -13.93 -4.36
N ASN A 147 -12.71 -13.19 -4.65
CA ASN A 147 -12.42 -12.61 -5.97
C ASN A 147 -11.30 -13.35 -6.70
N THR A 148 -10.52 -14.16 -5.98
CA THR A 148 -9.37 -14.89 -6.53
C THR A 148 -9.47 -16.37 -6.19
N LEU A 149 -8.74 -17.21 -6.92
CA LEU A 149 -8.76 -18.65 -6.67
C LEU A 149 -8.14 -18.98 -5.30
N ASN A 150 -7.11 -18.23 -4.89
CA ASN A 150 -6.54 -18.31 -3.54
C ASN A 150 -7.57 -18.03 -2.43
N GLU A 151 -8.38 -16.96 -2.60
CA GLU A 151 -9.44 -16.63 -1.65
C GLU A 151 -10.53 -17.70 -1.64
N ARG A 152 -10.87 -18.26 -2.81
CA ARG A 152 -11.85 -19.35 -2.91
C ARG A 152 -11.40 -20.61 -2.20
N THR A 153 -10.15 -21.03 -2.39
CA THR A 153 -9.59 -22.19 -1.69
C THR A 153 -9.50 -21.99 -0.17
N PHE A 154 -9.28 -20.75 0.30
CA PHE A 154 -9.43 -20.41 1.71
C PHE A 154 -10.86 -20.66 2.20
N LEU A 155 -11.87 -20.15 1.47
CA LEU A 155 -13.28 -20.36 1.84
C LEU A 155 -13.64 -21.84 1.86
N ASP A 156 -13.28 -22.58 0.82
CA ASP A 156 -13.55 -24.03 0.72
C ASP A 156 -12.96 -24.80 1.93
N SER A 157 -11.85 -24.32 2.49
CA SER A 157 -11.15 -24.97 3.59
C SER A 157 -11.64 -24.58 4.99
N TYR A 158 -12.09 -23.34 5.18
CA TYR A 158 -12.28 -22.73 6.51
C TYR A 158 -13.63 -22.05 6.73
N SER A 159 -14.40 -21.76 5.67
CA SER A 159 -15.62 -20.94 5.78
C SER A 159 -16.68 -21.53 6.70
N ASN A 160 -16.84 -22.86 6.72
CA ASN A 160 -17.81 -23.52 7.57
C ASN A 160 -17.50 -23.29 9.07
N ASP A 161 -16.26 -23.58 9.48
CA ASP A 161 -15.81 -23.44 10.87
C ASP A 161 -15.88 -21.97 11.31
N LEU A 162 -15.43 -21.04 10.45
CA LEU A 162 -15.46 -19.61 10.73
C LEU A 162 -16.89 -19.06 10.84
N SER A 163 -17.81 -19.49 9.94
CA SER A 163 -19.20 -19.04 9.99
C SER A 163 -19.93 -19.57 11.22
N GLN A 164 -19.66 -20.82 11.62
CA GLN A 164 -20.19 -21.39 12.86
C GLN A 164 -19.65 -20.65 14.10
N ALA A 165 -18.34 -20.36 14.12
CA ALA A 165 -17.74 -19.58 15.20
C ALA A 165 -18.35 -18.17 15.29
N HIS A 166 -18.61 -17.52 14.15
CA HIS A 166 -19.23 -16.20 14.08
C HIS A 166 -20.68 -16.23 14.61
N GLU A 167 -21.45 -17.27 14.26
CA GLU A 167 -22.81 -17.44 14.76
C GLU A 167 -22.84 -17.66 16.28
N CYS A 168 -21.90 -18.43 16.84
CA CYS A 168 -21.72 -18.56 18.29
C CYS A 168 -21.43 -17.20 18.97
N ILE A 169 -20.57 -16.36 18.38
CA ILE A 169 -20.31 -15.00 18.88
C ILE A 169 -21.60 -14.16 18.86
N ARG A 170 -22.38 -14.21 17.78
CA ARG A 170 -23.66 -13.47 17.68
C ARG A 170 -24.69 -13.96 18.70
N ARG A 171 -24.75 -15.26 18.98
CA ARG A 171 -25.60 -15.83 20.04
C ARG A 171 -25.15 -15.39 21.42
N PHE A 172 -23.85 -15.45 21.70
CA PHE A 172 -23.26 -14.94 22.94
C PHE A 172 -23.60 -13.46 23.15
N GLN A 173 -23.54 -12.61 22.12
CA GLN A 173 -23.88 -11.20 22.26
C GLN A 173 -25.32 -10.99 22.73
N ARG A 174 -26.25 -11.87 22.34
CA ARG A 174 -27.68 -11.84 22.72
C ARG A 174 -27.94 -12.49 24.08
N SER A 175 -27.40 -13.69 24.32
CA SER A 175 -27.71 -14.51 25.51
C SER A 175 -26.79 -14.24 26.70
N LYS A 176 -25.57 -13.75 26.43
CA LYS A 176 -24.45 -13.67 27.38
C LYS A 176 -24.02 -15.02 27.97
N ASP A 177 -24.37 -16.14 27.34
CA ASP A 177 -23.97 -17.49 27.77
C ASP A 177 -22.51 -17.80 27.37
N GLN A 178 -21.65 -17.98 28.37
CA GLN A 178 -20.23 -18.28 28.18
C GLN A 178 -19.96 -19.58 27.42
N ARG A 179 -20.92 -20.51 27.37
CA ARG A 179 -20.79 -21.75 26.59
C ARG A 179 -20.67 -21.50 25.09
N GLU A 180 -21.42 -20.52 24.57
CA GLU A 180 -21.35 -20.10 23.16
C GLU A 180 -19.97 -19.53 22.83
N LEU A 181 -19.40 -18.75 23.76
CA LEU A 181 -18.08 -18.16 23.58
C LEU A 181 -16.96 -19.22 23.58
N HIS A 182 -17.04 -20.23 24.46
CA HIS A 182 -16.10 -21.35 24.44
C HIS A 182 -16.19 -22.14 23.14
N GLN A 183 -17.40 -22.43 22.66
CA GLN A 183 -17.59 -23.14 21.40
C GLN A 183 -17.02 -22.36 20.20
N ALA A 184 -17.20 -21.03 20.17
CA ALA A 184 -16.59 -20.18 19.15
C ALA A 184 -15.05 -20.30 19.16
N TRP A 185 -14.45 -20.27 20.36
CA TRP A 185 -13.00 -20.37 20.51
C TRP A 185 -12.43 -21.72 20.11
N ASP A 186 -13.12 -22.83 20.38
CA ASP A 186 -12.69 -24.14 19.93
C ASP A 186 -12.57 -24.20 18.40
N LEU A 187 -13.54 -23.61 17.69
CA LEU A 187 -13.53 -23.52 16.23
C LEU A 187 -12.41 -22.60 15.73
N TYR A 188 -12.28 -21.39 16.30
CA TYR A 188 -11.21 -20.47 15.94
C TYR A 188 -9.82 -21.05 16.16
N HIS A 189 -9.60 -21.76 17.26
CA HIS A 189 -8.32 -22.40 17.58
C HIS A 189 -7.98 -23.53 16.60
N GLN A 190 -8.98 -24.31 16.17
CA GLN A 190 -8.80 -25.34 15.15
C GLN A 190 -8.37 -24.73 13.81
N VAL A 191 -9.04 -23.65 13.38
CA VAL A 191 -8.68 -22.91 12.16
C VAL A 191 -7.27 -22.32 12.30
N PHE A 192 -6.97 -21.67 13.43
CA PHE A 192 -5.64 -21.10 13.69
C PHE A 192 -4.52 -22.15 13.57
N LYS A 193 -4.68 -23.32 14.19
CA LYS A 193 -3.70 -24.41 14.13
C LYS A 193 -3.46 -24.90 12.69
N ARG A 194 -4.54 -25.05 11.91
CA ARG A 194 -4.45 -25.48 10.50
C ARG A 194 -3.71 -24.45 9.65
N ILE A 195 -4.05 -23.17 9.80
CA ILE A 195 -3.38 -22.07 9.10
C ILE A 195 -1.91 -21.98 9.52
N HIS A 196 -1.62 -22.01 10.81
CA HIS A 196 -0.26 -21.92 11.36
C HIS A 196 0.65 -23.02 10.82
N ALA A 197 0.14 -24.24 10.64
CA ALA A 197 0.89 -25.34 10.04
C ALA A 197 1.15 -25.16 8.53
N GLN A 198 0.29 -24.44 7.81
CA GLN A 198 0.41 -24.22 6.37
C GLN A 198 1.32 -23.03 6.03
N LEU A 199 1.29 -21.95 6.81
CA LEU A 199 2.00 -20.70 6.49
C LEU A 199 3.50 -20.89 6.18
N PRO A 200 4.29 -21.66 6.94
CA PRO A 200 5.71 -21.85 6.64
C PRO A 200 5.99 -22.41 5.23
N ASN A 201 5.05 -23.18 4.66
CA ASN A 201 5.21 -23.82 3.35
C ASN A 201 4.89 -22.87 2.18
N ILE A 202 4.30 -21.71 2.44
CA ILE A 202 3.97 -20.71 1.42
C ILE A 202 5.21 -19.85 1.14
N THR A 203 6.12 -20.36 0.31
CA THR A 203 7.39 -19.68 -0.05
C THR A 203 7.34 -19.01 -1.43
N SER A 204 6.33 -19.33 -2.24
CA SER A 204 6.13 -18.77 -3.58
C SER A 204 4.64 -18.68 -3.88
N LEU A 205 4.22 -17.65 -4.60
CA LEU A 205 2.86 -17.42 -5.05
C LEU A 205 2.83 -17.34 -6.58
N GLU A 206 1.85 -17.98 -7.20
CA GLU A 206 1.55 -17.78 -8.62
C GLU A 206 0.54 -16.65 -8.77
N LEU A 207 0.85 -15.66 -9.59
CA LEU A 207 0.15 -14.39 -9.72
C LEU A 207 -1.27 -14.59 -10.24
N ASP A 208 -1.50 -15.53 -11.15
CA ASP A 208 -2.84 -15.84 -11.66
C ASP A 208 -3.79 -16.32 -10.55
N TYR A 209 -3.25 -17.04 -9.56
CA TYR A 209 -3.95 -17.62 -8.43
C TYR A 209 -4.31 -16.56 -7.37
N VAL A 210 -3.41 -15.59 -7.14
CA VAL A 210 -3.57 -14.54 -6.11
C VAL A 210 -4.08 -13.20 -6.65
N SER A 211 -3.94 -12.92 -7.94
CA SER A 211 -4.41 -11.72 -8.63
C SER A 211 -4.48 -11.94 -10.15
N PRO A 212 -5.59 -12.54 -10.66
CA PRO A 212 -5.76 -12.73 -12.10
C PRO A 212 -5.78 -11.39 -12.85
N ARG A 213 -6.25 -10.30 -12.22
CA ARG A 213 -6.27 -8.96 -12.84
C ARG A 213 -4.87 -8.47 -13.18
N LEU A 214 -3.90 -8.60 -12.27
CA LEU A 214 -2.51 -8.25 -12.56
C LEU A 214 -1.88 -9.21 -13.58
N ALA A 215 -2.21 -10.50 -13.53
CA ALA A 215 -1.64 -11.50 -14.43
C ALA A 215 -2.06 -11.31 -15.90
N THR A 216 -3.36 -11.06 -16.14
CA THR A 216 -3.96 -11.08 -17.49
C THR A 216 -4.35 -9.70 -18.01
N HIS A 217 -4.91 -8.82 -17.16
CA HIS A 217 -5.43 -7.52 -17.60
C HIS A 217 -4.40 -6.40 -17.52
N CYS A 218 -3.34 -6.55 -16.74
CA CYS A 218 -2.29 -5.55 -16.60
C CYS A 218 -1.09 -5.83 -17.51
N ARG A 219 -1.31 -5.65 -18.82
CA ARG A 219 -0.29 -5.73 -19.87
C ARG A 219 -0.17 -4.38 -20.60
N ASP A 220 1.05 -3.98 -20.89
CA ASP A 220 1.38 -2.78 -21.68
C ASP A 220 0.61 -1.53 -21.20
N LEU A 221 0.74 -1.24 -19.90
CA LEU A 221 0.04 -0.13 -19.25
C LEU A 221 0.62 1.23 -19.66
N GLU A 222 -0.19 2.28 -19.49
CA GLU A 222 0.28 3.68 -19.53
C GLU A 222 0.98 4.05 -18.21
N LEU A 223 0.63 3.36 -17.12
CA LEU A 223 1.20 3.57 -15.79
C LEU A 223 2.71 3.30 -15.78
N ALA A 224 3.48 4.28 -15.30
CA ALA A 224 4.91 4.15 -15.10
C ALA A 224 5.24 3.04 -14.08
N VAL A 225 6.37 2.37 -14.26
CA VAL A 225 6.93 1.51 -13.23
C VAL A 225 7.12 2.33 -11.94
N PRO A 226 6.69 1.84 -10.76
CA PRO A 226 6.76 2.60 -9.51
C PRO A 226 8.17 3.16 -9.24
N GLY A 227 8.25 4.47 -9.01
CA GLY A 227 9.51 5.13 -8.65
C GLY A 227 10.50 5.40 -9.79
N THR A 228 10.12 5.17 -11.06
CA THR A 228 11.00 5.45 -12.23
C THR A 228 10.65 6.73 -12.98
N TYR A 229 9.54 7.40 -12.64
CA TYR A 229 9.14 8.62 -13.32
C TYR A 229 10.13 9.76 -13.07
N GLU A 230 10.62 10.36 -14.15
CA GLU A 230 11.46 11.56 -14.12
C GLU A 230 10.86 12.62 -15.05
N PRO A 231 10.84 13.90 -14.65
CA PRO A 231 10.43 14.98 -15.55
C PRO A 231 11.36 15.04 -16.77
N HIS A 232 10.82 15.38 -17.92
CA HIS A 232 11.52 15.50 -19.21
C HIS A 232 12.08 14.20 -19.83
N LYS A 233 11.89 13.05 -19.21
CA LYS A 233 12.16 11.73 -19.81
C LYS A 233 10.87 11.03 -20.21
N THR A 234 10.94 10.19 -21.23
CA THR A 234 9.83 9.29 -21.58
C THR A 234 9.59 8.31 -20.43
N PRO A 235 8.37 8.20 -19.88
CA PRO A 235 8.10 7.27 -18.79
C PRO A 235 8.35 5.82 -19.19
N ILE A 236 9.01 5.08 -18.29
CA ILE A 236 9.17 3.64 -18.42
C ILE A 236 7.90 3.00 -17.85
N THR A 237 7.03 2.49 -18.71
CA THR A 237 5.72 1.98 -18.31
C THR A 237 5.74 0.51 -17.98
N ILE A 238 4.74 0.04 -17.25
CA ILE A 238 4.61 -1.36 -16.85
C ILE A 238 4.21 -2.19 -18.08
N ARG A 239 5.13 -3.02 -18.59
CA ARG A 239 4.82 -4.01 -19.63
C ARG A 239 4.06 -5.19 -19.06
N SER A 240 4.52 -5.72 -17.92
CA SER A 240 3.85 -6.83 -17.22
C SER A 240 4.45 -7.09 -15.85
N VAL A 241 3.66 -7.70 -14.96
CA VAL A 241 4.14 -8.29 -13.71
C VAL A 241 4.48 -9.77 -13.92
N HIS A 242 5.59 -10.23 -13.32
CA HIS A 242 6.02 -11.63 -13.42
C HIS A 242 5.02 -12.58 -12.74
N SER A 243 4.88 -13.79 -13.30
CA SER A 243 3.89 -14.77 -12.82
C SER A 243 4.24 -15.32 -11.45
N ARG A 244 5.52 -15.46 -11.11
CA ARG A 244 5.95 -16.06 -9.86
C ARG A 244 6.46 -14.99 -8.89
N ILE A 245 5.88 -14.98 -7.69
CA ILE A 245 6.23 -14.05 -6.61
C ILE A 245 6.89 -14.84 -5.48
N THR A 246 8.08 -14.42 -5.07
CA THR A 246 8.78 -15.08 -3.96
C THR A 246 8.35 -14.48 -2.63
N VAL A 247 8.05 -15.31 -1.64
CA VAL A 247 7.75 -14.87 -0.26
C VAL A 247 9.01 -15.01 0.57
N ILE A 248 9.50 -13.89 1.13
CA ILE A 248 10.69 -13.88 1.97
C ILE A 248 10.33 -14.42 3.35
N THR A 249 11.01 -15.48 3.78
CA THR A 249 10.80 -16.10 5.10
C THR A 249 11.29 -15.20 6.23
N SER A 250 10.38 -14.39 6.76
CA SER A 250 10.60 -13.50 7.91
C SER A 250 9.27 -13.33 8.66
N LYS A 251 9.26 -12.63 9.79
CA LYS A 251 8.02 -12.37 10.55
C LYS A 251 6.95 -11.69 9.69
N GLN A 252 7.34 -10.71 8.87
CA GLN A 252 6.42 -9.91 8.05
C GLN A 252 6.18 -10.49 6.65
N ARG A 253 6.87 -11.59 6.29
CA ARG A 253 6.67 -12.36 5.05
C ARG A 253 6.54 -11.51 3.76
N PRO A 254 7.41 -10.50 3.52
CA PRO A 254 7.23 -9.59 2.40
C PRO A 254 7.43 -10.32 1.06
N ARG A 255 6.83 -9.78 0.00
CA ARG A 255 6.81 -10.38 -1.34
C ARG A 255 7.88 -9.73 -2.21
N LYS A 256 8.77 -10.52 -2.78
CA LYS A 256 9.68 -10.07 -3.84
C LYS A 256 8.95 -10.21 -5.18
N ILE A 257 8.60 -9.07 -5.78
CA ILE A 257 7.85 -8.95 -7.03
C ILE A 257 8.76 -8.38 -8.11
N SER A 258 8.63 -8.90 -9.31
CA SER A 258 9.36 -8.45 -10.49
C SER A 258 8.40 -7.87 -11.53
N ILE A 259 8.72 -6.68 -12.04
CA ILE A 259 7.94 -5.97 -13.05
C ILE A 259 8.84 -5.73 -14.27
N THR A 260 8.39 -6.13 -15.45
CA THR A 260 9.08 -5.81 -16.70
C THR A 260 8.62 -4.43 -17.18
N GLY A 261 9.58 -3.55 -17.48
CA GLY A 261 9.32 -2.24 -18.05
C GLY A 261 9.11 -2.26 -19.57
N SER A 262 8.59 -1.15 -20.12
CA SER A 262 8.46 -0.94 -21.56
C SER A 262 9.83 -0.89 -22.26
N ASP A 263 10.87 -0.52 -21.53
CA ASP A 263 12.29 -0.56 -21.91
C ASP A 263 12.88 -1.98 -22.00
N GLY A 264 12.15 -3.00 -21.54
CA GLY A 264 12.58 -4.40 -21.55
C GLY A 264 13.38 -4.83 -20.33
N TYR A 265 13.68 -3.93 -19.38
CA TYR A 265 14.40 -4.27 -18.15
C TYR A 265 13.45 -4.77 -17.05
N GLU A 266 14.02 -5.52 -16.11
CA GLU A 266 13.32 -6.03 -14.93
C GLU A 266 13.55 -5.11 -13.73
N TYR A 267 12.45 -4.69 -13.11
CA TYR A 267 12.40 -3.87 -11.91
C TYR A 267 11.89 -4.71 -10.75
N VAL A 268 12.76 -4.96 -9.78
CA VAL A 268 12.46 -5.82 -8.64
C VAL A 268 12.09 -4.97 -7.44
N PHE A 269 11.01 -5.35 -6.75
CA PHE A 269 10.51 -4.67 -5.57
C PHE A 269 10.29 -5.65 -4.43
N LEU A 270 10.45 -5.15 -3.21
CA LEU A 270 9.97 -5.77 -1.98
C LEU A 270 8.63 -5.13 -1.61
N LEU A 271 7.54 -5.86 -1.82
CA LEU A 271 6.19 -5.50 -1.41
C LEU A 271 6.00 -5.88 0.06
N LYS A 272 5.80 -4.86 0.89
CA LYS A 272 5.53 -5.01 2.32
C LYS A 272 4.05 -4.78 2.64
N GLY A 273 3.53 -5.63 3.51
CA GLY A 273 2.26 -5.41 4.22
C GLY A 273 2.52 -5.09 5.69
N HIS A 274 1.53 -4.49 6.35
CA HIS A 274 1.56 -4.10 7.76
C HIS A 274 2.63 -3.05 8.13
N GLU A 275 3.12 -2.28 7.17
CA GLU A 275 4.19 -1.30 7.39
C GLU A 275 3.85 0.03 6.72
N ASP A 276 3.92 1.12 7.49
CA ASP A 276 3.74 2.47 6.97
C ASP A 276 5.06 3.01 6.39
N LEU A 277 5.21 2.85 5.07
CA LEU A 277 6.41 3.26 4.34
C LEU A 277 6.50 4.77 4.07
N ARG A 278 5.58 5.59 4.60
CA ARG A 278 5.68 7.05 4.47
C ARG A 278 6.89 7.59 5.22
N GLN A 279 7.29 6.96 6.32
CA GLN A 279 8.50 7.37 7.04
C GLN A 279 9.74 7.15 6.19
N ASP A 280 9.91 5.94 5.63
CA ASP A 280 10.99 5.58 4.71
C ASP A 280 11.04 6.50 3.48
N GLU A 281 9.89 6.85 2.91
CA GLU A 281 9.78 7.82 1.81
C GLU A 281 10.42 9.16 2.19
N ARG A 282 10.17 9.67 3.40
CA ARG A 282 10.76 10.95 3.87
C ARG A 282 12.24 10.82 4.20
N VAL A 283 12.69 9.68 4.70
CA VAL A 283 14.11 9.42 4.91
C VAL A 283 14.86 9.43 3.58
N MET A 284 14.31 8.80 2.53
CA MET A 284 14.91 8.84 1.18
C MET A 284 14.92 10.24 0.57
N GLN A 285 13.92 11.07 0.86
CA GLN A 285 13.92 12.48 0.46
C GLN A 285 15.01 13.28 1.19
N LEU A 286 15.16 13.09 2.50
CA LEU A 286 16.23 13.68 3.29
C LEU A 286 17.62 13.27 2.77
N PHE A 287 17.82 11.99 2.47
CA PHE A 287 19.08 11.53 1.86
C PHE A 287 19.32 12.15 0.48
N GLY A 288 18.26 12.50 -0.25
CA GLY A 288 18.37 13.29 -1.48
C GLY A 288 19.00 14.66 -1.21
N LEU A 289 18.44 15.39 -0.25
CA LEU A 289 18.97 16.69 0.18
C LEU A 289 20.41 16.59 0.71
N VAL A 290 20.73 15.56 1.49
CA VAL A 290 22.10 15.33 1.97
C VAL A 290 23.06 15.11 0.80
N ASN A 291 22.66 14.30 -0.20
CA ASN A 291 23.47 14.08 -1.39
C ASN A 291 23.70 15.36 -2.21
N GLU A 292 22.73 16.29 -2.23
CA GLU A 292 22.91 17.61 -2.84
C GLU A 292 23.99 18.43 -2.10
N PHE A 293 23.97 18.45 -0.77
CA PHE A 293 25.02 19.12 0.02
C PHE A 293 26.40 18.48 -0.13
N LEU A 294 26.47 17.14 -0.12
CA LEU A 294 27.72 16.40 -0.35
C LEU A 294 28.26 16.62 -1.76
N SER A 295 27.38 16.78 -2.74
CA SER A 295 27.77 17.09 -4.11
C SER A 295 28.15 18.57 -4.27
N ALA A 296 27.63 19.49 -3.46
CA ALA A 296 27.98 20.90 -3.52
C ALA A 296 29.38 21.20 -2.94
N ASN A 297 29.84 20.42 -1.96
CA ASN A 297 31.17 20.57 -1.37
C ASN A 297 32.24 19.84 -2.21
N ASP A 298 33.32 20.55 -2.56
CA ASP A 298 34.36 20.02 -3.46
C ASP A 298 35.14 18.83 -2.87
N GLU A 299 35.39 18.80 -1.56
CA GLU A 299 36.14 17.73 -0.92
C GLU A 299 35.34 16.43 -0.90
N THR A 300 34.06 16.50 -0.52
CA THR A 300 33.16 15.34 -0.49
C THR A 300 32.81 14.87 -1.91
N ARG A 301 32.64 15.79 -2.87
CA ARG A 301 32.45 15.46 -4.29
C ARG A 301 33.64 14.70 -4.86
N ARG A 302 34.88 15.16 -4.61
CA ARG A 302 36.10 14.45 -5.08
C ARG A 302 36.23 13.06 -4.50
N ARG A 303 35.71 12.83 -3.29
CA ARG A 303 35.70 11.52 -2.63
C ARG A 303 34.47 10.67 -2.97
N ASN A 304 33.59 11.15 -3.85
CA ASN A 304 32.34 10.49 -4.25
C ASN A 304 31.46 10.06 -3.07
N PHE A 305 31.34 10.91 -2.04
CA PHE A 305 30.44 10.64 -0.93
C PHE A 305 28.98 10.76 -1.38
N ILE A 306 28.30 9.62 -1.41
CA ILE A 306 26.90 9.52 -1.79
C ILE A 306 26.21 8.48 -0.92
N ILE A 307 25.06 8.85 -0.37
CA ILE A 307 24.17 7.91 0.31
C ILE A 307 23.37 7.21 -0.79
N GLN A 308 23.53 5.89 -0.90
CA GLN A 308 22.75 5.09 -1.83
C GLN A 308 21.27 5.12 -1.39
N ARG A 309 20.41 5.60 -2.30
CA ARG A 309 18.96 5.62 -2.10
C ARG A 309 18.30 4.49 -2.86
N TYR A 310 17.09 4.13 -2.44
CA TYR A 310 16.22 3.22 -3.14
C TYR A 310 14.80 3.79 -3.22
N PRO A 311 14.02 3.46 -4.26
CA PRO A 311 12.63 3.87 -4.37
C PRO A 311 11.79 3.36 -3.19
N VAL A 312 10.93 4.22 -2.66
CA VAL A 312 9.92 3.88 -1.65
C VAL A 312 8.58 4.39 -2.15
N ILE A 313 7.62 3.50 -2.35
CA ILE A 313 6.32 3.82 -2.94
C ILE A 313 5.22 3.31 -2.00
N PRO A 314 4.64 4.17 -1.16
CA PRO A 314 3.46 3.82 -0.40
C PRO A 314 2.29 3.46 -1.35
N LEU A 315 1.50 2.45 -0.98
CA LEU A 315 0.32 2.00 -1.74
C LEU A 315 -0.99 2.16 -0.94
N ALA A 316 -0.89 2.12 0.38
CA ALA A 316 -1.94 2.34 1.36
C ALA A 316 -1.30 2.80 2.68
N PRO A 317 -2.07 3.15 3.73
CA PRO A 317 -1.49 3.52 5.02
C PRO A 317 -0.49 2.51 5.60
N ASN A 318 -0.69 1.21 5.34
CA ASN A 318 0.11 0.11 5.90
C ASN A 318 0.68 -0.84 4.83
N ASN A 319 0.83 -0.39 3.58
CA ASN A 319 1.36 -1.22 2.50
C ASN A 319 2.20 -0.37 1.55
N GLY A 320 3.25 -0.95 0.97
CA GLY A 320 4.05 -0.25 -0.03
C GLY A 320 5.12 -1.13 -0.67
N LEU A 321 5.81 -0.53 -1.63
CA LEU A 321 6.93 -1.12 -2.36
C LEU A 321 8.23 -0.46 -1.95
N LEU A 322 9.27 -1.27 -1.77
CA LEU A 322 10.66 -0.82 -1.70
C LEU A 322 11.38 -1.33 -2.94
N GLY A 323 12.13 -0.47 -3.63
CA GLY A 323 12.99 -0.92 -4.73
C GLY A 323 14.06 -1.86 -4.19
N TRP A 324 14.22 -3.02 -4.84
CA TRP A 324 15.22 -4.01 -4.44
C TRP A 324 16.62 -3.51 -4.79
N VAL A 325 17.50 -3.48 -3.79
CA VAL A 325 18.92 -3.15 -4.00
C VAL A 325 19.65 -4.43 -4.39
N ALA A 326 20.12 -4.50 -5.63
CA ALA A 326 20.90 -5.64 -6.11
C ALA A 326 22.31 -5.64 -5.51
N GLN A 327 22.94 -6.82 -5.49
CA GLN A 327 24.35 -7.00 -5.09
C GLN A 327 24.64 -6.49 -3.67
N CYS A 328 23.71 -6.70 -2.75
CA CYS A 328 23.86 -6.34 -1.34
C CYS A 328 23.47 -7.53 -0.48
N ASP A 329 24.21 -7.72 0.61
CA ASP A 329 23.90 -8.64 1.67
C ASP A 329 23.71 -7.86 2.98
N THR A 330 22.83 -8.36 3.84
CA THR A 330 22.72 -7.79 5.19
C THR A 330 23.96 -8.15 6.00
N PHE A 331 24.37 -7.31 6.95
CA PHE A 331 25.53 -7.58 7.80
C PHE A 331 25.47 -8.94 8.54
N HIS A 332 24.27 -9.45 8.83
CA HIS A 332 24.07 -10.74 9.50
C HIS A 332 24.06 -11.95 8.53
N ALA A 333 24.05 -11.74 7.22
CA ALA A 333 23.81 -12.80 6.22
C ALA A 333 24.82 -13.96 6.29
#